data_AF-A0A506XWU4-F1
#
_entry.id   AF-A0A506XWU4-F1
#
_cell.length_a   1.000
_cell.length_b   1.000
_cell.length_c   1.000
_cell.angle_alpha   90.00
_cell.angle_beta   90.00
_cell.angle_gamma   90.00
#
_symmetry.space_group_name_H-M   'P 1'
#
loop_
_entity.id
_entity.type
_entity.pdbx_description
1 polymer ?
#
loop_
_entity_poly.entity_id
_entity_poly.type
_entity_poly.pdbx_seq_one_letter_code
_entity_poly.pdbx_strand_id
1 'polypeptide(L)'
;MADEPIERTLAGVGERLRRLRVNRNLTLADVSAATSISTSTLSRLESGSRRPALELLLPLAREYGVPLDDLVGAPPTGDPRIHIRPVRHSGRTILPLGRGANGVQAVKFVLPGRTAQEVEQRREHHGWEWLYVLQGRLRLVLDDEEFVLGSGEAAEFDCRTPHWLGSADGETVEFLGLFDAEGRRVHGVPPVAAAVPVPLPSREESGSNGPDGSGGPDDAEAATPEA
;
A
#
# COMPACT_ATOMS: atom_id res chain seq x y z
N MET A 1 32.18 -5.79 -19.45
CA MET A 1 31.27 -4.62 -19.40
C MET A 1 29.93 -4.91 -18.70
N ALA A 2 29.55 -6.17 -18.44
CA ALA A 2 28.31 -6.51 -17.71
C ALA A 2 28.39 -6.34 -16.17
N ASP A 3 29.59 -6.25 -15.59
CA ASP A 3 29.79 -6.17 -14.14
C ASP A 3 29.70 -4.75 -13.56
N GLU A 4 29.85 -3.71 -14.38
CA GLU A 4 29.88 -2.32 -13.93
C GLU A 4 28.57 -1.84 -13.26
N PRO A 5 27.36 -2.23 -13.74
CA PRO A 5 26.11 -1.96 -13.05
C PRO A 5 25.98 -2.70 -11.71
N ILE A 6 26.46 -3.94 -11.65
CA ILE A 6 26.36 -4.79 -10.44
C ILE A 6 27.33 -4.27 -9.38
N GLU A 7 28.57 -3.98 -9.73
CA GLU A 7 29.58 -3.43 -8.80
C GLU A 7 29.14 -2.05 -8.26
N ARG A 8 28.55 -1.17 -9.08
CA ARG A 8 27.95 0.09 -8.59
C ARG A 8 26.79 -0.14 -7.63
N THR A 9 25.94 -1.13 -7.91
CA THR A 9 24.82 -1.50 -7.05
C THR A 9 25.33 -1.99 -5.70
N LEU A 10 26.31 -2.89 -5.70
CA LEU A 10 26.96 -3.45 -4.51
C LEU A 10 27.71 -2.39 -3.68
N ALA A 11 28.40 -1.45 -4.33
CA ALA A 11 29.11 -0.36 -3.66
C ALA A 11 28.16 0.57 -2.87
N GLY A 12 26.93 0.76 -3.33
CA GLY A 12 25.94 1.61 -2.67
C GLY A 12 25.21 0.95 -1.48
N VAL A 13 25.39 -0.36 -1.26
CA VAL A 13 24.65 -1.11 -0.22
C VAL A 13 25.04 -0.68 1.19
N GLY A 14 26.34 -0.49 1.46
CA GLY A 14 26.81 -0.12 2.80
C GLY A 14 26.20 1.19 3.30
N GLU A 15 26.22 2.22 2.45
CA GLU A 15 25.64 3.53 2.77
C GLU A 15 24.11 3.45 2.96
N ARG A 16 23.42 2.64 2.13
CA ARG A 16 21.98 2.39 2.29
C ARG A 16 21.66 1.74 3.64
N LEU A 17 22.42 0.72 4.03
CA LEU A 17 22.26 0.04 5.33
C LEU A 17 22.47 1.02 6.48
N ARG A 18 23.54 1.82 6.44
CA ARG A 18 23.84 2.84 7.44
C ARG A 18 22.70 3.84 7.56
N ARG A 19 22.20 4.35 6.44
CA ARG A 19 21.09 5.31 6.41
C ARG A 19 19.81 4.73 7.01
N LEU A 20 19.46 3.48 6.66
CA LEU A 20 18.27 2.81 7.21
C LEU A 20 18.38 2.60 8.72
N ARG A 21 19.56 2.27 9.22
CA ARG A 21 19.83 2.11 10.65
C ARG A 21 19.70 3.44 11.40
N VAL A 22 20.37 4.49 10.90
CA VAL A 22 20.38 5.82 11.52
C VAL A 22 18.97 6.44 11.51
N ASN A 23 18.24 6.34 10.40
CA ASN A 23 16.86 6.85 10.31
C ASN A 23 15.88 6.17 11.27
N ARG A 24 16.22 4.97 11.77
CA ARG A 24 15.46 4.24 12.79
C ARG A 24 16.00 4.46 14.21
N ASN A 25 16.99 5.34 14.40
CA ASN A 25 17.66 5.57 15.66
C ASN A 25 18.25 4.29 16.30
N LEU A 26 18.69 3.33 15.48
CA LEU A 26 19.28 2.09 15.94
C LEU A 26 20.81 2.19 16.02
N THR A 27 21.41 1.64 17.06
CA THR A 27 22.85 1.42 17.14
C THR A 27 23.23 0.13 16.40
N LEU A 28 24.54 -0.05 16.12
CA LEU A 28 25.02 -1.33 15.61
C LEU A 28 24.78 -2.48 16.59
N ALA A 29 24.75 -2.20 17.90
CA ALA A 29 24.47 -3.20 18.92
C ALA A 29 23.01 -3.67 18.88
N ASP A 30 22.07 -2.76 18.65
CA ASP A 30 20.64 -3.08 18.54
C ASP A 30 20.39 -4.02 17.36
N VAL A 31 20.93 -3.67 16.19
CA VAL A 31 20.81 -4.50 14.97
C VAL A 31 21.52 -5.84 15.16
N SER A 32 22.65 -5.85 15.87
CA SER A 32 23.39 -7.08 16.14
C SER A 32 22.58 -8.06 17.00
N ALA A 33 21.93 -7.55 18.05
CA ALA A 33 21.06 -8.33 18.92
C ALA A 33 19.86 -8.91 18.15
N ALA A 34 19.25 -8.13 17.25
CA ALA A 34 18.07 -8.56 16.51
C ALA A 34 18.38 -9.53 15.35
N THR A 35 19.53 -9.39 14.69
CA THR A 35 19.86 -10.16 13.48
C THR A 35 20.85 -11.30 13.71
N SER A 36 21.45 -11.39 14.91
CA SER A 36 22.57 -12.28 15.21
C SER A 36 23.83 -12.03 14.35
N ILE A 37 23.90 -10.91 13.64
CA ILE A 37 25.09 -10.49 12.88
C ILE A 37 25.98 -9.68 13.82
N SER A 38 27.27 -10.03 13.91
CA SER A 38 28.18 -9.32 14.82
C SER A 38 28.32 -7.83 14.47
N THR A 39 28.44 -6.98 15.48
CA THR A 39 28.67 -5.52 15.33
C THR A 39 29.85 -5.20 14.41
N SER A 40 30.92 -6.00 14.46
CA SER A 40 32.08 -5.84 13.56
C SER A 40 31.73 -6.17 12.10
N THR A 41 30.87 -7.15 11.86
CA THR A 41 30.39 -7.48 10.52
C THR A 41 29.46 -6.38 9.99
N LEU A 42 28.54 -5.88 10.81
CA LEU A 42 27.66 -4.77 10.46
C LEU A 42 28.46 -3.50 10.11
N SER A 43 29.46 -3.15 10.93
CA SER A 43 30.36 -2.02 10.67
C SER A 43 31.13 -2.17 9.35
N ARG A 44 31.63 -3.38 9.05
CA ARG A 44 32.31 -3.64 7.78
C ARG A 44 31.36 -3.62 6.57
N LEU A 45 30.12 -4.05 6.74
CA LEU A 45 29.09 -3.93 5.71
C LEU A 45 28.75 -2.46 5.44
N GLU A 46 28.50 -1.67 6.47
CA GLU A 46 28.14 -0.24 6.33
C GLU A 46 29.26 0.61 5.74
N SER A 47 30.53 0.28 6.04
CA SER A 47 31.70 0.95 5.46
C SER A 47 32.05 0.46 4.04
N GLY A 48 31.37 -0.56 3.52
CA GLY A 48 31.67 -1.18 2.22
C GLY A 48 32.95 -2.04 2.22
N SER A 49 33.63 -2.19 3.35
CA SER A 49 34.85 -3.00 3.48
C SER A 49 34.58 -4.51 3.47
N ARG A 50 33.31 -4.92 3.58
CA ARG A 50 32.84 -6.29 3.37
C ARG A 50 31.80 -6.33 2.26
N ARG A 51 31.97 -7.24 1.30
CA ARG A 51 30.97 -7.48 0.26
C ARG A 51 29.66 -7.99 0.88
N PRO A 52 28.51 -7.42 0.51
CA PRO A 52 27.23 -7.86 1.01
C PRO A 52 26.87 -9.21 0.39
N ALA A 53 26.70 -10.22 1.24
CA ALA A 53 26.20 -11.54 0.85
C ALA A 53 24.71 -11.64 1.13
N LEU A 54 23.97 -12.39 0.30
CA LEU A 54 22.52 -12.55 0.43
C LEU A 54 22.11 -13.02 1.83
N GLU A 55 22.88 -13.95 2.41
CA GLU A 55 22.70 -14.46 3.78
C GLU A 55 22.74 -13.38 4.87
N LEU A 56 23.48 -12.28 4.65
CA LEU A 56 23.56 -11.15 5.57
C LEU A 56 22.47 -10.12 5.29
N LEU A 57 22.07 -9.96 4.01
CA LEU A 57 21.07 -8.98 3.62
C LEU A 57 19.64 -9.40 3.99
N LEU A 58 19.31 -10.69 3.94
CA LEU A 58 17.95 -11.17 4.24
C LEU A 58 17.52 -10.88 5.69
N PRO A 59 18.33 -11.14 6.74
CA PRO A 59 18.01 -10.73 8.11
C PRO A 59 17.89 -9.21 8.26
N LEU A 60 18.77 -8.44 7.60
CA LEU A 60 18.74 -6.98 7.65
C LEU A 60 17.50 -6.40 6.97
N ALA A 61 17.03 -6.99 5.88
CA ALA A 61 15.80 -6.59 5.20
C ALA A 61 14.58 -6.77 6.11
N ARG A 62 14.53 -7.88 6.85
CA ARG A 62 13.48 -8.16 7.83
C ARG A 62 13.54 -7.19 9.01
N GLU A 63 14.72 -6.98 9.59
CA GLU A 63 14.93 -6.06 10.71
C GLU A 63 14.54 -4.62 10.35
N TYR A 64 14.97 -4.16 9.18
CA TYR A 64 14.61 -2.84 8.70
C TYR A 64 13.22 -2.80 8.09
N GLY A 65 12.49 -3.91 7.94
CA GLY A 65 11.19 -3.94 7.28
C GLY A 65 11.21 -3.29 5.89
N VAL A 66 12.24 -3.54 5.08
CA VAL A 66 12.31 -3.04 3.69
C VAL A 66 12.55 -4.20 2.72
N PRO A 67 12.07 -4.11 1.46
CA PRO A 67 12.35 -5.13 0.46
C PRO A 67 13.86 -5.27 0.26
N LEU A 68 14.30 -6.48 -0.12
CA LEU A 68 15.71 -6.71 -0.45
C LEU A 68 16.17 -5.77 -1.58
N ASP A 69 15.31 -5.55 -2.58
CA ASP A 69 15.57 -4.68 -3.74
C ASP A 69 15.89 -3.24 -3.31
N ASP A 70 15.25 -2.75 -2.24
CA ASP A 70 15.50 -1.42 -1.68
C ASP A 70 16.85 -1.36 -0.93
N LEU A 71 17.27 -2.46 -0.28
CA LEU A 71 18.60 -2.55 0.34
C LEU A 71 19.70 -2.51 -0.72
N VAL A 72 19.52 -3.28 -1.80
CA VAL A 72 20.52 -3.34 -2.86
C VAL A 72 20.46 -2.13 -3.78
N GLY A 73 19.33 -1.42 -3.82
CA GLY A 73 19.08 -0.33 -4.76
C GLY A 73 19.09 -0.85 -6.19
N ALA A 74 18.46 -2.02 -6.41
CA ALA A 74 18.36 -2.61 -7.72
C ALA A 74 17.64 -1.62 -8.65
N PRO A 75 18.22 -1.30 -9.83
CA PRO A 75 17.49 -0.50 -10.79
C PRO A 75 16.19 -1.21 -11.12
N PRO A 76 15.07 -0.48 -11.27
CA PRO A 76 13.82 -1.09 -11.67
C PRO A 76 14.09 -1.86 -12.97
N THR A 77 13.80 -3.16 -12.98
CA THR A 77 13.56 -3.87 -14.24
C THR A 77 12.49 -3.05 -14.96
N GLY A 78 12.64 -2.80 -16.26
CA GLY A 78 11.91 -1.74 -17.00
C GLY A 78 10.37 -1.79 -17.00
N ASP A 79 9.75 -2.65 -16.21
CA ASP A 79 8.33 -2.67 -15.91
C ASP A 79 7.97 -1.62 -14.83
N PRO A 80 7.25 -0.53 -15.20
CA PRO A 80 6.88 0.52 -14.25
C PRO A 80 5.75 0.11 -13.30
N ARG A 81 5.10 -1.05 -13.51
CA ARG A 81 3.94 -1.46 -12.72
C ARG A 81 4.33 -1.77 -11.27
N ILE A 82 3.42 -1.40 -10.37
CA ILE A 82 3.49 -1.79 -8.95
C ILE A 82 2.86 -3.17 -8.82
N HIS A 83 3.63 -4.12 -8.31
CA HIS A 83 3.13 -5.45 -7.97
C HIS A 83 2.46 -5.37 -6.60
N ILE A 84 1.17 -5.02 -6.60
CA ILE A 84 0.41 -4.75 -5.37
C ILE A 84 0.31 -6.03 -4.54
N ARG A 85 0.69 -5.94 -3.26
CA ARG A 85 0.51 -7.00 -2.27
C ARG A 85 -0.40 -6.51 -1.15
N PRO A 86 -1.68 -6.90 -1.13
CA PRO A 86 -2.61 -6.50 -0.08
C PRO A 86 -2.15 -7.01 1.29
N VAL A 87 -2.30 -6.18 2.32
CA VAL A 87 -2.04 -6.55 3.72
C VAL A 87 -3.28 -6.31 4.55
N ARG A 88 -3.61 -7.26 5.43
CA ARG A 88 -4.64 -7.05 6.46
C ARG A 88 -3.98 -6.55 7.74
N HIS A 89 -4.43 -5.40 8.22
CA HIS A 89 -3.92 -4.80 9.45
C HIS A 89 -5.06 -4.06 10.16
N SER A 90 -5.21 -4.23 11.48
CA SER A 90 -6.24 -3.56 12.28
C SER A 90 -7.65 -3.63 11.68
N GLY A 91 -8.04 -4.81 11.17
CA GLY A 91 -9.37 -5.05 10.60
C GLY A 91 -9.62 -4.48 9.20
N ARG A 92 -8.67 -3.75 8.60
CA ARG A 92 -8.75 -3.20 7.24
C ARG A 92 -7.81 -3.90 6.27
N THR A 93 -8.10 -3.81 4.97
CA THR A 93 -7.17 -4.22 3.91
C THR A 93 -6.46 -3.00 3.34
N ILE A 94 -5.15 -3.07 3.24
CA ILE A 94 -4.27 -2.00 2.80
C ILE A 94 -3.54 -2.47 1.54
N LEU A 95 -3.62 -1.70 0.46
CA LEU A 95 -2.98 -1.99 -0.82
C LEU A 95 -1.96 -0.87 -1.10
N PRO A 96 -0.66 -1.10 -0.87
CA PRO A 96 0.37 -0.12 -1.20
C PRO A 96 0.45 0.06 -2.73
N LEU A 97 0.32 1.32 -3.19
CA LEU A 97 0.34 1.70 -4.60
C LEU A 97 1.61 2.47 -5.00
N GLY A 98 2.54 2.65 -4.07
CA GLY A 98 3.80 3.34 -4.30
C GLY A 98 5.02 2.54 -3.82
N ARG A 99 6.19 2.86 -4.38
CA ARG A 99 7.49 2.33 -3.93
C ARG A 99 8.07 3.13 -2.75
N GLY A 100 7.42 4.22 -2.35
CA GLY A 100 7.85 5.09 -1.25
C GLY A 100 9.13 5.90 -1.51
N ALA A 101 9.62 5.92 -2.75
CA ALA A 101 10.92 6.51 -3.13
C ALA A 101 10.90 8.06 -3.20
N ASN A 102 9.74 8.68 -3.24
CA ASN A 102 9.54 10.12 -3.47
C ASN A 102 8.89 10.86 -2.28
N GLY A 103 8.95 10.29 -1.08
CA GLY A 103 8.37 10.89 0.13
C GLY A 103 6.85 10.75 0.25
N VAL A 104 6.13 10.75 -0.87
CA VAL A 104 4.67 10.50 -0.93
C VAL A 104 4.39 8.99 -0.94
N GLN A 105 3.44 8.58 -0.11
CA GLN A 105 2.95 7.21 0.01
C GLN A 105 1.54 7.14 -0.57
N ALA A 106 1.41 6.48 -1.73
CA ALA A 106 0.11 6.21 -2.31
C ALA A 106 -0.41 4.86 -1.82
N VAL A 107 -1.61 4.83 -1.26
CA VAL A 107 -2.21 3.64 -0.65
C VAL A 107 -3.69 3.59 -0.96
N LYS A 108 -4.22 2.40 -1.28
CA LYS A 108 -5.66 2.14 -1.26
C LYS A 108 -6.03 1.44 0.04
N PHE A 109 -7.08 1.91 0.69
CA PHE A 109 -7.70 1.29 1.85
C PHE A 109 -9.03 0.65 1.46
N VAL A 110 -9.31 -0.49 2.07
CA VAL A 110 -10.64 -1.12 2.09
C VAL A 110 -11.01 -1.31 3.55
N LEU A 111 -11.96 -0.52 4.02
CA LEU A 111 -12.53 -0.66 5.35
C LEU A 111 -13.76 -1.58 5.23
N PRO A 112 -13.80 -2.72 5.94
CA PRO A 112 -14.96 -3.60 5.86
C PRO A 112 -16.18 -2.90 6.45
N GLY A 113 -17.36 -3.25 5.92
CA GLY A 113 -18.63 -2.83 6.50
C GLY A 113 -18.76 -3.27 7.95
N ARG A 114 -18.65 -2.31 8.86
CA ARG A 114 -18.91 -2.45 10.29
C ARG A 114 -19.57 -1.17 10.75
N THR A 115 -20.69 -1.28 11.48
CA THR A 115 -21.25 -0.15 12.22
C THR A 115 -20.15 0.34 13.15
N ALA A 116 -19.68 1.57 12.94
CA ALA A 116 -18.54 2.11 13.68
C ALA A 116 -18.87 2.15 15.17
N GLN A 117 -18.39 1.17 15.93
CA GLN A 117 -18.22 1.34 17.36
C GLN A 117 -16.92 2.13 17.55
N GLU A 118 -17.13 3.40 17.94
CA GLU A 118 -16.20 4.29 18.61
C GLU A 118 -15.14 5.03 17.75
N VAL A 119 -15.27 6.37 17.77
CA VAL A 119 -14.29 7.38 17.30
C VAL A 119 -13.05 7.42 18.23
N GLU A 120 -12.93 6.50 19.19
CA GLU A 120 -11.98 6.55 20.31
C GLU A 120 -10.50 6.49 19.92
N GLN A 121 -10.18 6.22 18.64
CA GLN A 121 -8.80 6.17 18.12
C GLN A 121 -8.53 7.26 17.08
N ARG A 122 -8.81 8.53 17.43
CA ARG A 122 -8.35 9.67 16.63
C ARG A 122 -6.82 9.64 16.55
N ARG A 123 -6.30 9.94 15.35
CA ARG A 123 -4.87 10.03 15.06
C ARG A 123 -4.49 11.49 14.90
N GLU A 124 -3.27 11.80 15.30
CA GLU A 124 -2.67 13.13 15.10
C GLU A 124 -1.21 12.92 14.71
N HIS A 125 -0.77 13.60 13.66
CA HIS A 125 0.62 13.56 13.21
C HIS A 125 0.96 14.76 12.34
N HIS A 126 2.24 15.03 12.11
CA HIS A 126 2.61 16.08 11.17
C HIS A 126 2.29 15.70 9.72
N GLY A 127 2.10 16.73 8.89
CA GLY A 127 1.91 16.58 7.46
C GLY A 127 0.49 16.88 7.01
N TRP A 128 0.26 16.63 5.73
CA TRP A 128 -1.05 16.75 5.09
C TRP A 128 -1.46 15.37 4.57
N GLU A 129 -2.74 15.07 4.66
CA GLU A 129 -3.32 13.89 4.04
C GLU A 129 -4.35 14.32 3.01
N TRP A 130 -4.24 13.72 1.83
CA TRP A 130 -5.22 13.82 0.76
C TRP A 130 -5.86 12.47 0.55
N LEU A 131 -7.18 12.43 0.43
CA LEU A 131 -7.92 11.21 0.17
C LEU A 131 -8.98 11.37 -0.92
N TYR A 132 -9.35 10.25 -1.53
CA TYR A 132 -10.37 10.17 -2.57
C TYR A 132 -11.18 8.89 -2.45
N VAL A 133 -12.50 9.02 -2.36
CA VAL A 133 -13.40 7.87 -2.20
C VAL A 133 -13.63 7.19 -3.55
N LEU A 134 -13.24 5.93 -3.65
CA LEU A 134 -13.44 5.11 -4.85
C LEU A 134 -14.85 4.52 -4.87
N GLN A 135 -15.31 4.02 -3.71
CA GLN A 135 -16.60 3.36 -3.57
C GLN A 135 -17.08 3.42 -2.12
N GLY A 136 -18.37 3.66 -1.91
CA GLY A 136 -19.02 3.65 -0.59
C GLY A 136 -19.15 5.04 0.01
N ARG A 137 -19.36 5.11 1.33
CA ARG A 137 -19.51 6.36 2.09
C ARG A 137 -18.50 6.41 3.23
N LEU A 138 -17.53 7.31 3.11
CA LEU A 138 -16.47 7.52 4.08
C LEU A 138 -16.90 8.58 5.09
N ARG A 139 -16.91 8.22 6.37
CA ARG A 139 -17.05 9.16 7.49
C ARG A 139 -15.66 9.66 7.86
N LEU A 140 -15.46 10.97 7.71
CA LEU A 140 -14.25 11.69 8.14
C LEU A 140 -14.62 12.56 9.34
N VAL A 141 -13.96 12.33 10.47
CA VAL A 141 -14.09 13.18 11.66
C VAL A 141 -12.79 13.97 11.80
N LEU A 142 -12.90 15.28 11.90
CA LEU A 142 -11.81 16.23 12.14
C LEU A 142 -12.16 17.06 13.37
N ASP A 143 -11.45 16.88 14.48
CA ASP A 143 -11.87 17.42 15.79
C ASP A 143 -13.34 17.07 16.06
N ASP A 144 -14.21 18.08 16.26
CA ASP A 144 -15.63 17.90 16.57
C ASP A 144 -16.52 17.96 15.32
N GLU A 145 -15.93 18.16 14.15
CA GLU A 145 -16.65 18.21 12.87
C GLU A 145 -16.67 16.83 12.19
N GLU A 146 -17.80 16.53 11.57
CA GLU A 146 -18.02 15.27 10.87
C GLU A 146 -18.48 15.52 9.44
N PHE A 147 -17.84 14.81 8.51
CA PHE A 147 -18.11 14.86 7.09
C PHE A 147 -18.40 13.45 6.57
N VAL A 148 -19.37 13.33 5.69
CA VAL A 148 -19.64 12.11 4.93
C VAL A 148 -19.29 12.35 3.48
N LEU A 149 -18.30 11.63 2.98
CA LEU A 149 -17.79 11.70 1.61
C LEU A 149 -18.28 10.48 0.84
N GLY A 150 -19.00 10.69 -0.25
CA GLY A 150 -19.43 9.66 -1.19
C GLY A 150 -18.38 9.36 -2.26
N SER A 151 -18.61 8.30 -3.04
CA SER A 151 -17.79 7.95 -4.21
C SER A 151 -17.56 9.16 -5.13
N GLY A 152 -16.30 9.41 -5.48
CA GLY A 152 -15.90 10.53 -6.34
C GLY A 152 -15.52 11.80 -5.60
N GLU A 153 -15.78 11.87 -4.29
CA GLU A 153 -15.40 13.02 -3.46
C GLU A 153 -14.00 12.85 -2.86
N ALA A 154 -13.37 13.98 -2.56
CA ALA A 154 -12.02 14.07 -2.03
C ALA A 154 -11.97 15.00 -0.81
N ALA A 155 -10.99 14.79 0.04
CA ALA A 155 -10.68 15.69 1.15
C ALA A 155 -9.17 15.86 1.30
N GLU A 156 -8.76 17.04 1.74
CA GLU A 156 -7.37 17.36 2.12
C GLU A 156 -7.41 18.08 3.47
N PHE A 157 -6.56 17.68 4.42
CA PHE A 157 -6.53 18.27 5.76
C PHE A 157 -5.13 18.21 6.40
N ASP A 158 -4.86 19.13 7.34
CA ASP A 158 -3.67 19.11 8.18
C ASP A 158 -3.83 17.98 9.21
N CYS A 159 -2.90 17.03 9.22
CA CYS A 159 -2.95 15.86 10.11
C CYS A 159 -2.68 16.20 11.58
N ARG A 160 -2.27 17.44 11.89
CA ARG A 160 -2.24 17.97 13.26
C ARG A 160 -3.63 18.16 13.84
N THR A 161 -4.66 18.18 13.01
CA THR A 161 -6.04 18.05 13.48
C THR A 161 -6.31 16.59 13.82
N PRO A 162 -6.68 16.26 15.08
CA PRO A 162 -7.13 14.94 15.48
C PRO A 162 -8.20 14.41 14.52
N HIS A 163 -7.88 13.32 13.81
CA HIS A 163 -8.72 12.81 12.74
C HIS A 163 -9.04 11.33 12.89
N TRP A 164 -10.20 10.93 12.37
CA TRP A 164 -10.63 9.54 12.30
C TRP A 164 -11.37 9.27 11.00
N LEU A 165 -11.19 8.07 10.46
CA LEU A 165 -11.83 7.63 9.22
C LEU A 165 -12.53 6.29 9.44
N GLY A 166 -13.75 6.16 8.92
CA GLY A 166 -14.50 4.92 8.97
C GLY A 166 -15.66 4.88 7.99
N SER A 167 -16.43 3.80 8.03
CA SER A 167 -17.67 3.71 7.27
C SER A 167 -18.75 4.63 7.89
N ALA A 168 -19.50 5.34 7.05
CA ALA A 168 -20.59 6.22 7.49
C ALA A 168 -21.90 5.47 7.75
N ASP A 169 -22.08 4.31 7.12
CA ASP A 169 -23.35 3.57 7.05
C ASP A 169 -23.22 2.11 7.47
N GLY A 170 -22.03 1.67 7.85
CA GLY A 170 -21.74 0.28 8.17
C GLY A 170 -21.49 -0.60 6.95
N GLU A 171 -21.47 -0.04 5.74
CA GLU A 171 -21.10 -0.73 4.51
C GLU A 171 -19.60 -0.60 4.20
N THR A 172 -19.11 -1.43 3.30
CA THR A 172 -17.69 -1.39 2.88
C THR A 172 -17.38 -0.08 2.17
N VAL A 173 -16.26 0.54 2.52
CA VAL A 173 -15.75 1.75 1.87
C VAL A 173 -14.32 1.54 1.36
N GLU A 174 -14.09 1.98 0.13
CA GLU A 174 -12.79 1.97 -0.53
C GLU A 174 -12.36 3.41 -0.83
N PHE A 175 -11.13 3.76 -0.45
CA PHE A 175 -10.58 5.09 -0.73
C PHE A 175 -9.07 5.03 -0.99
N LEU A 176 -8.57 6.02 -1.73
CA LEU A 176 -7.16 6.30 -1.90
C LEU A 176 -6.71 7.29 -0.82
N GLY A 177 -5.53 7.08 -0.25
CA GLY A 177 -4.85 8.02 0.63
C GLY A 177 -3.46 8.32 0.10
N LEU A 178 -3.07 9.60 0.16
CA LEU A 178 -1.75 10.12 -0.11
C LEU A 178 -1.25 10.83 1.15
N PHE A 179 -0.14 10.36 1.72
CA PHE A 179 0.49 10.94 2.91
C PHE A 179 1.99 10.68 2.90
N ASP A 180 2.73 11.29 3.84
CA ASP A 180 4.16 11.11 3.94
C ASP A 180 4.57 9.82 4.69
N ALA A 181 5.88 9.65 4.92
CA ALA A 181 6.40 8.50 5.63
C ALA A 181 5.96 8.42 7.11
N GLU A 182 5.63 9.56 7.74
CA GLU A 182 5.11 9.63 9.11
C GLU A 182 3.65 9.19 9.16
N GLY A 183 2.80 9.73 8.27
CA GLY A 183 1.42 9.30 8.10
C GLY A 183 1.32 7.80 7.83
N ARG A 184 2.22 7.22 7.03
CA ARG A 184 2.29 5.76 6.82
C ARG A 184 2.46 4.98 8.12
N ARG A 185 3.34 5.42 9.02
CA ARG A 185 3.59 4.75 10.31
C ARG A 185 2.37 4.89 11.21
N VAL A 186 1.83 6.10 11.30
CA VAL A 186 0.69 6.40 12.17
C VAL A 186 -0.55 5.66 11.70
N HIS A 187 -0.79 5.52 10.39
CA HIS A 187 -1.90 4.73 9.84
C HIS A 187 -1.65 3.22 9.82
N GLY A 188 -0.50 2.74 10.32
CA GLY A 188 -0.20 1.32 10.38
C GLY A 188 -0.09 0.67 9.01
N VAL A 189 0.32 1.43 7.99
CA VAL A 189 0.58 0.90 6.65
C VAL A 189 1.94 0.20 6.68
N PRO A 190 1.97 -1.13 6.53
CA PRO A 190 3.21 -1.87 6.56
C PRO A 190 4.07 -1.47 5.35
N PRO A 191 5.40 -1.47 5.50
CA PRO A 191 6.28 -1.32 4.35
C PRO A 191 6.05 -2.48 3.39
N VAL A 192 6.19 -2.21 2.08
CA VAL A 192 5.89 -3.15 0.97
C VAL A 192 6.57 -4.52 1.13
N ALA A 193 7.67 -4.58 1.89
CA ALA A 193 8.44 -5.78 2.23
C ALA A 193 7.71 -6.83 3.08
N ALA A 194 6.77 -6.40 3.93
CA ALA A 194 6.26 -7.20 5.04
C ALA A 194 4.91 -7.88 4.74
N ALA A 195 4.41 -7.77 3.51
CA ALA A 195 3.13 -8.32 3.10
C ALA A 195 3.19 -9.85 2.90
N VAL A 196 2.58 -10.62 3.81
CA VAL A 196 2.21 -12.01 3.54
C VAL A 196 1.08 -12.00 2.51
N PRO A 197 1.17 -12.75 1.39
CA PRO A 197 0.13 -12.74 0.37
C PRO A 197 -1.19 -13.24 0.96
N VAL A 198 -2.21 -12.39 0.95
CA VAL A 198 -3.60 -12.85 1.10
C VAL A 198 -4.15 -13.05 -0.31
N PRO A 199 -4.75 -14.22 -0.64
CA PRO A 199 -5.43 -14.40 -1.90
C PRO A 199 -6.50 -13.32 -2.05
N LEU A 200 -6.53 -12.65 -3.21
CA LEU A 200 -7.65 -11.78 -3.55
C LEU A 200 -8.92 -12.63 -3.52
N PRO A 201 -10.06 -12.10 -3.01
CA PRO A 201 -11.33 -12.78 -3.21
C PRO A 201 -11.53 -12.94 -4.71
N SER A 202 -11.79 -14.18 -5.13
CA SER A 202 -12.19 -14.51 -6.49
C SER A 202 -13.33 -13.57 -6.86
N ARG A 203 -13.19 -12.81 -7.96
CA ARG A 203 -14.36 -12.20 -8.58
C ARG A 203 -15.25 -13.36 -8.97
N GLU A 204 -16.36 -13.55 -8.27
CA GLU A 204 -17.44 -14.38 -8.77
C GLU A 204 -17.78 -13.85 -10.16
N GLU A 205 -17.66 -14.74 -11.15
CA GLU A 205 -18.06 -14.43 -12.52
C GLU A 205 -19.54 -14.08 -12.49
N SER A 206 -19.83 -12.77 -12.59
CA SER A 206 -21.17 -12.28 -12.88
C SER A 206 -21.59 -12.90 -14.20
N GLY A 207 -22.51 -13.86 -14.11
CA GLY A 207 -22.98 -14.65 -15.24
C GLY A 207 -23.48 -13.80 -16.40
N SER A 208 -23.02 -14.14 -17.59
CA SER A 208 -23.70 -13.78 -18.83
C SER A 208 -24.82 -14.80 -19.06
N ASN A 209 -25.97 -14.61 -18.43
CA ASN A 209 -27.21 -15.20 -18.92
C ASN A 209 -27.75 -14.26 -20.01
N GLY A 210 -27.39 -14.55 -21.27
CA GLY A 210 -28.03 -13.94 -22.42
C GLY A 210 -29.48 -14.46 -22.53
N PRO A 211 -30.46 -13.63 -22.92
CA PRO A 211 -31.81 -14.11 -23.13
C PRO A 211 -31.89 -14.81 -24.49
N ASP A 212 -32.06 -16.13 -24.49
CA ASP A 212 -32.56 -16.87 -25.65
C ASP A 212 -34.06 -16.59 -25.79
N GLY A 213 -34.38 -15.55 -26.55
CA GLY A 213 -35.73 -15.25 -27.02
C GLY A 213 -35.95 -15.86 -28.41
N SER A 214 -36.34 -17.14 -28.46
CA SER A 214 -36.89 -17.76 -29.67
C SER A 214 -38.27 -17.16 -29.97
N GLY A 215 -38.31 -16.17 -30.87
CA GLY A 215 -39.54 -15.62 -31.43
C GLY A 215 -39.59 -15.86 -32.93
N GLY A 216 -40.62 -16.55 -33.39
CA GLY A 216 -41.08 -16.55 -34.78
C GLY A 216 -42.46 -17.20 -34.86
N PRO A 217 -43.20 -17.04 -35.96
CA PRO A 217 -43.18 -15.99 -36.99
C PRO A 217 -44.47 -15.12 -36.91
N ASP A 218 -44.45 -13.91 -37.46
CA ASP A 218 -45.68 -13.18 -37.82
C ASP A 218 -45.78 -13.17 -39.35
N ASP A 219 -46.82 -13.84 -39.86
CA ASP A 219 -47.16 -13.92 -41.27
C ASP A 219 -47.63 -12.55 -41.78
N ALA A 220 -46.87 -11.98 -42.70
CA ALA A 220 -47.27 -10.82 -43.48
C ALA A 220 -48.11 -11.28 -44.69
N GLU A 221 -49.43 -11.32 -44.54
CA GLU A 221 -50.35 -11.42 -45.67
C GLU A 221 -50.73 -10.00 -46.14
N ALA A 222 -50.13 -9.61 -47.26
CA ALA A 222 -50.52 -8.44 -48.03
C ALA A 222 -51.55 -8.87 -49.08
N ALA A 223 -52.79 -8.34 -48.98
CA ALA A 223 -53.74 -8.34 -50.08
C ALA A 223 -54.38 -6.94 -50.20
N THR A 224 -54.14 -6.33 -51.35
CA THR A 224 -54.64 -5.06 -51.88
C THR A 224 -56.16 -5.01 -52.08
N PRO A 225 -56.77 -3.80 -52.13
CA PRO A 225 -58.21 -3.64 -52.39
C PRO A 225 -58.55 -3.44 -53.89
N GLU A 226 -59.85 -3.68 -54.19
CA GLU A 226 -60.66 -3.24 -55.35
C GLU A 226 -60.29 -3.75 -56.77
N ALA A 227 -61.14 -4.60 -57.38
CA ALA A 227 -62.35 -4.28 -58.16
C ALA A 227 -62.98 -5.56 -58.75
#